data_AF-A0A7C5SY46-F1
#
_entry.id   AF-A0A7C5SY46-F1
#
_cell.length_a   1.000
_cell.length_b   1.000
_cell.length_c   1.000
_cell.angle_alpha   90.00
_cell.angle_beta   90.00
_cell.angle_gamma   90.00
#
_symmetry.space_group_name_H-M   'P 1'
#
loop_
_entity.id
_entity.type
_entity.pdbx_description
1 polymer ?
#
loop_
_entity_poly.entity_id
_entity_poly.type
_entity_poly.pdbx_seq_one_letter_code
_entity_poly.pdbx_strand_id
1 'polypeptide(L)'
;MITPTELITLGILITFIGFFIIFFTIIYSIFKSAGKGEVKAEGGGVIIIGPIPIVFGSSQKVAKIVMILAIVLLIVTILFYLVPYIAMYR
;
A
#
# COMPACT_ATOMS: atom_id res chain seq x y z
N MET A 1 6.85 -22.14 -33.53
CA MET A 1 7.56 -20.86 -33.33
C MET A 1 6.92 -20.19 -32.13
N ILE A 2 7.70 -19.73 -31.17
CA ILE A 2 7.14 -19.04 -29.99
C ILE A 2 6.60 -17.68 -30.48
N THR A 3 5.34 -17.39 -30.19
CA THR A 3 4.72 -16.13 -30.60
C THR A 3 5.10 -14.99 -29.64
N PRO A 4 5.16 -13.73 -30.10
CA PRO A 4 5.43 -12.59 -29.20
C PRO A 4 4.46 -12.51 -28.01
N THR A 5 3.22 -12.95 -28.20
CA THR A 5 2.19 -13.04 -27.17
C THR A 5 2.53 -14.09 -26.09
N GLU A 6 3.10 -15.23 -26.47
CA GLU A 6 3.56 -16.25 -25.52
C GLU A 6 4.72 -15.73 -24.67
N LEU A 7 5.66 -14.96 -25.25
CA LEU A 7 6.76 -14.35 -24.51
C LEU A 7 6.28 -13.30 -23.50
N ILE A 8 5.33 -12.45 -23.88
CA ILE A 8 4.73 -11.46 -22.97
C ILE A 8 4.01 -12.17 -21.82
N THR A 9 3.24 -13.21 -22.13
CA THR A 9 2.50 -13.99 -21.12
C THR A 9 3.45 -14.64 -20.12
N LEU A 10 4.55 -15.25 -20.60
CA LEU A 10 5.59 -15.83 -19.74
C LEU A 10 6.28 -14.76 -18.88
N GLY A 11 6.60 -13.60 -19.45
CA GLY A 11 7.18 -12.48 -18.71
C GLY A 11 6.28 -12.02 -17.56
N ILE A 12 4.99 -11.79 -17.84
CA ILE A 12 4.00 -11.43 -16.83
C ILE A 12 3.91 -12.51 -15.75
N LEU A 13 3.83 -13.79 -16.14
CA LEU A 13 3.75 -14.91 -15.20
C LEU A 13 4.95 -14.93 -14.24
N ILE A 14 6.18 -14.79 -14.77
CA ILE A 14 7.41 -14.77 -13.97
C ILE A 14 7.44 -13.56 -13.04
N THR A 15 7.02 -12.37 -13.50
CA THR A 15 6.90 -11.18 -12.66
C THR A 15 5.93 -11.40 -11.50
N PHE A 16 4.76 -12.00 -11.75
CA PHE A 16 3.80 -12.31 -10.69
C PHE A 16 4.34 -13.34 -9.70
N ILE A 17 5.00 -14.39 -10.18
CA ILE A 17 5.64 -15.38 -9.30
C ILE A 17 6.68 -14.70 -8.40
N GLY A 18 7.56 -13.88 -8.97
CA GLY A 18 8.55 -13.12 -8.21
C GLY A 18 7.93 -12.16 -7.20
N PHE A 19 6.88 -11.44 -7.60
CA PHE A 19 6.11 -10.57 -6.72
C PHE A 19 5.54 -11.33 -5.52
N PHE A 20 4.88 -12.47 -5.76
CA PHE A 20 4.30 -13.27 -4.68
C PHE A 20 5.37 -13.86 -3.75
N ILE A 21 6.52 -14.30 -4.26
CA ILE A 21 7.62 -14.78 -3.42
C ILE A 21 8.07 -13.68 -2.44
N ILE A 22 8.30 -12.46 -2.93
CA ILE A 22 8.70 -11.32 -2.10
C ILE A 22 7.58 -10.95 -1.12
N PHE A 23 6.34 -10.90 -1.60
CA PHE A 23 5.15 -10.59 -0.80
C PHE A 23 5.01 -11.55 0.40
N PHE A 24 5.05 -12.86 0.16
CA PHE A 24 4.97 -13.86 1.23
C PHE A 24 6.18 -13.83 2.16
N THR A 25 7.38 -13.55 1.65
CA THR A 25 8.59 -13.41 2.47
C THR A 25 8.47 -12.24 3.46
N ILE A 26 7.95 -11.09 3.01
CA ILE A 26 7.72 -9.92 3.87
C ILE A 26 6.64 -10.23 4.92
N ILE A 27 5.54 -10.88 4.50
CA ILE A 27 4.49 -11.28 5.44
C ILE A 27 5.05 -12.21 6.51
N TYR A 28 5.77 -13.26 6.11
CA TYR A 28 6.37 -14.21 7.03
C TYR A 28 7.39 -13.55 7.99
N SER A 29 8.18 -12.59 7.52
CA SER A 29 9.14 -11.86 8.35
C SER A 29 8.46 -10.96 9.39
N ILE A 30 7.36 -10.30 9.02
CA ILE A 30 6.54 -9.52 9.96
C ILE A 30 5.96 -10.43 11.05
N PHE A 31 5.38 -11.57 10.68
CA PHE A 31 4.82 -12.52 11.64
C PHE A 31 5.89 -13.13 12.56
N LYS A 32 7.07 -13.48 12.03
CA LYS A 32 8.19 -14.03 12.82
C LYS A 32 8.75 -13.01 13.82
N SER A 33 8.82 -11.73 13.43
CA SER A 33 9.28 -10.65 14.31
C SER A 33 8.33 -10.35 15.47
N ALA A 34 7.04 -10.67 15.34
CA ALA A 34 6.06 -10.49 16.42
C ALA A 34 6.23 -11.47 17.60
N GLY A 35 6.91 -12.62 17.39
CA GLY A 35 7.07 -13.67 18.42
C GLY A 35 8.33 -13.55 19.30
N LYS A 36 9.32 -12.73 18.93
CA LYS A 36 10.51 -12.48 19.75
C LYS A 36 10.26 -11.24 20.62
N GLY A 37 9.81 -11.46 21.85
CA GLY A 37 9.24 -10.47 22.79
C GLY A 37 10.12 -9.32 23.28
N GLU A 38 11.04 -8.80 22.47
CA GLU A 38 11.92 -7.67 22.84
C GLU A 38 11.59 -6.37 22.08
N VAL A 39 10.82 -6.44 20.99
CA VAL A 39 10.35 -5.25 20.26
C VAL A 39 8.85 -5.12 20.45
N LYS A 40 8.39 -4.12 21.21
CA LYS A 40 6.98 -3.71 21.19
C LYS A 40 6.68 -3.28 19.75
N ALA A 41 6.05 -4.17 18.98
CA ALA A 41 5.66 -3.88 17.62
C ALA A 41 4.71 -2.68 17.63
N GLU A 42 5.20 -1.55 17.13
CA GLU A 42 4.44 -0.32 17.03
C GLU A 42 3.77 -0.28 15.65
N GLY A 43 2.44 -0.34 15.63
CA GLY A 43 1.62 -0.48 14.43
C GLY A 43 0.39 0.42 14.47
N GLY A 44 -0.13 0.74 13.29
CA GLY A 44 -1.28 1.62 13.16
C GLY A 44 -1.90 1.51 11.78
N GLY A 45 -3.11 2.04 11.65
CA GLY A 45 -3.90 1.97 10.43
C GLY A 45 -4.83 3.16 10.30
N VAL A 46 -5.37 3.36 9.11
CA VAL A 46 -6.38 4.39 8.84
C VAL A 46 -7.60 3.76 8.18
N ILE A 47 -8.79 4.13 8.63
CA ILE A 47 -10.06 3.80 7.99
C ILE A 47 -10.58 5.09 7.35
N ILE A 48 -10.78 5.09 6.04
CA ILE A 48 -11.25 6.26 5.30
C ILE A 48 -12.76 6.10 5.08
N ILE A 49 -13.59 6.88 5.78
CA ILE A 49 -15.04 6.90 5.59
C ILE A 49 -15.38 8.18 4.82
N GLY A 50 -15.58 8.05 3.50
CA GLY A 50 -15.65 9.22 2.63
C GLY A 50 -14.34 10.03 2.68
N PRO A 51 -14.34 11.37 2.56
CA PRO A 51 -13.12 12.17 2.65
C PRO A 51 -12.59 12.33 4.09
N ILE A 52 -13.16 11.63 5.08
CA ILE A 52 -12.80 11.76 6.50
C ILE A 52 -11.96 10.54 6.94
N PRO A 53 -10.63 10.69 7.11
CA PRO A 53 -9.77 9.61 7.61
C PRO A 53 -9.87 9.47 9.14
N ILE A 54 -10.04 8.23 9.62
CA ILE A 54 -10.01 7.86 11.04
C ILE A 54 -8.73 7.07 11.31
N VAL A 55 -7.81 7.66 12.07
CA VAL A 55 -6.46 7.12 12.29
C VAL A 55 -6.36 6.42 13.64
N PHE A 56 -5.75 5.24 13.64
CA PHE A 56 -5.46 4.44 14.83
C PHE A 56 -3.97 4.10 14.88
N GLY A 57 -3.39 4.08 16.08
CA GLY A 57 -1.99 3.70 16.28
C GLY A 57 -1.74 3.22 17.70
N SER A 58 -0.82 2.27 17.84
CA SER A 58 -0.41 1.71 19.14
C SER A 58 0.44 2.70 19.97
N SER A 59 0.95 3.76 19.35
CA SER A 59 1.65 4.86 19.99
C SER A 59 1.30 6.20 19.31
N GLN A 60 1.48 7.31 20.02
CA GLN A 60 1.29 8.65 19.44
C GLN A 60 2.19 8.89 18.23
N LYS A 61 3.42 8.33 18.25
CA LYS A 61 4.37 8.41 17.14
C LYS A 61 3.81 7.72 15.90
N VAL A 62 3.31 6.49 16.04
CA VAL A 62 2.71 5.75 14.93
C VAL A 62 1.44 6.45 14.43
N ALA A 63 0.55 6.87 15.33
CA ALA A 63 -0.67 7.58 14.94
C ALA A 63 -0.34 8.84 14.12
N LYS A 64 0.69 9.60 14.50
CA LYS A 64 1.14 10.78 13.75
C LYS A 64 1.66 10.41 12.35
N ILE A 65 2.47 9.36 12.24
CA ILE A 65 2.98 8.88 10.94
C ILE A 65 1.83 8.44 10.04
N VAL A 66 0.91 7.61 10.57
CA VAL A 66 -0.24 7.11 9.82
C VAL A 66 -1.18 8.24 9.41
N MET A 67 -1.37 9.26 10.26
CA MET A 67 -2.16 10.44 9.94
C MET A 67 -1.56 11.26 8.80
N ILE A 68 -0.25 11.49 8.81
CA ILE A 68 0.44 12.20 7.71
C ILE A 68 0.27 11.41 6.41
N LEU A 69 0.49 10.10 6.44
CA LEU A 69 0.28 9.23 5.29
C LEU A 69 -1.16 9.32 4.76
N ALA A 70 -2.15 9.27 5.64
CA ALA A 70 -3.55 9.37 5.27
C ALA A 70 -3.90 10.70 4.58
N ILE A 71 -3.38 11.82 5.10
CA ILE A 71 -3.60 13.15 4.51
C ILE A 71 -2.93 13.25 3.13
N VAL A 72 -1.69 12.77 2.99
CA VAL A 72 -0.99 12.74 1.70
C VAL A 72 -1.78 11.93 0.68
N LEU A 73 -2.25 10.74 1.05
CA LEU A 73 -3.08 9.88 0.20
C LEU A 73 -4.42 10.54 -0.17
N LEU A 74 -5.04 11.26 0.77
CA LEU A 74 -6.28 12.00 0.51
C LEU A 74 -6.05 13.11 -0.53
N ILE A 75 -4.96 13.87 -0.39
CA ILE A 75 -4.61 14.93 -1.34
C ILE A 75 -4.33 14.34 -2.72
N VAL A 76 -3.55 13.26 -2.79
CA VAL A 76 -3.28 12.57 -4.06
C VAL A 76 -4.57 12.10 -4.72
N THR A 77 -5.48 11.51 -3.94
CA THR A 77 -6.80 11.07 -4.42
C THR A 77 -7.60 12.26 -4.96
N ILE A 78 -7.67 13.36 -4.21
CA ILE A 78 -8.39 14.56 -4.64
C ILE A 78 -7.82 15.11 -5.93
N LEU A 79 -6.49 15.25 -6.04
CA LEU A 79 -5.84 15.74 -7.26
C LEU A 79 -6.11 14.82 -8.45
N PHE A 80 -6.06 13.51 -8.24
CA PHE A 80 -6.31 12.53 -9.28
C PHE A 80 -7.72 12.64 -9.86
N TYR A 81 -8.73 12.96 -9.04
CA TYR A 81 -10.09 13.20 -9.51
C TYR A 81 -10.31 14.62 -10.04
N LEU A 82 -9.77 15.63 -9.35
CA LEU A 82 -10.08 17.03 -9.59
C LEU A 82 -9.35 17.59 -10.83
N VAL A 83 -8.09 17.22 -11.05
CA VAL A 83 -7.29 17.69 -12.20
C VAL A 83 -7.95 17.33 -13.55
N PRO A 84 -8.28 16.05 -13.84
CA PRO A 84 -8.94 15.71 -15.09
C PRO A 84 -10.35 16.30 -15.18
N TYR A 85 -11.09 16.41 -14.07
CA TYR A 85 -12.38 17.07 -14.06
C TYR A 85 -12.27 18.53 -14.52
N ILE A 86 -11.34 19.31 -13.97
CA ILE A 86 -11.13 20.70 -14.40
C ILE A 86 -10.64 20.77 -15.84
N ALA A 87 -9.74 19.88 -16.25
CA ALA A 87 -9.20 19.86 -17.61
C ALA A 87 -10.26 19.49 -18.67
N MET A 88 -11.24 18.67 -18.32
CA MET A 88 -12.30 18.22 -19.23
C MET A 88 -13.46 19.19 -19.37
N TYR A 89 -13.70 20.03 -18.35
CA TYR A 89 -14.78 21.04 -18.34
C TYR A 89 -14.29 22.47 -18.67
N ARG A 90 -13.02 22.63 -19.05
CA ARG A 90 -12.52 23.83 -19.76
C ARG A 90 -12.72 23.69 -21.25
#